data_AF-A0A7Y1ZQX7-F1
#
_entry.id   AF-A0A7Y1ZQX7-F1
#
_cell.length_a   1.000
_cell.length_b   1.000
_cell.length_c   1.000
_cell.angle_alpha   90.00
_cell.angle_beta   90.00
_cell.angle_gamma   90.00
#
_symmetry.space_group_name_H-M   'P 1'
#
loop_
_entity.id
_entity.type
_entity.pdbx_description
1 polymer ?
#
loop_
_entity_poly.entity_id
_entity_poly.type
_entity_poly.pdbx_seq_one_letter_code
_entity_poly.pdbx_strand_id
1 'polypeptide(L)'
;MFSTLFEKELKAILLSPKFVATFGVCTILILLSVFIGIKEYESSRAQYETAVQLTQQGMLESSNWWSVDNTVFREPDPMQVFVSGVNNDIGRLSDVSTWNEIKLEQSSYSEDPLFALFRFIDFTFIVQVVLSLFAILFTYDAINGERESGTLKLALSNAVPRSQYVLAKFAGSWVGLVIPLMIPILIACLLVIVLGVPFEAVHWQKFGALVGVSVLYFSFFIALGILVSALTRHSNISFLTLLVLWVVVVLIVPRAATMVAGQINPVTSIAEIESQKDRYSTDKWDEYRRLRSRMWEERSAATEGMTPDER
;
A
#
# COMPACT_ATOMS: atom_id res chain seq x y z
N MET A 1 25.06 5.00 -34.19
CA MET A 1 24.42 3.67 -34.31
C MET A 1 23.53 3.32 -33.11
N PHE A 2 23.93 3.63 -31.87
CA PHE A 2 23.05 3.50 -30.71
C PHE A 2 21.80 4.40 -30.80
N SER A 3 21.98 5.70 -31.04
CA SER A 3 20.86 6.67 -31.16
C SER A 3 19.83 6.26 -32.19
N THR A 4 20.28 5.78 -33.35
CA THR A 4 19.38 5.33 -34.44
C THR A 4 18.57 4.10 -34.04
N LEU A 5 19.16 3.17 -33.29
CA LEU A 5 18.44 1.98 -32.80
C LEU A 5 17.46 2.36 -31.68
N PHE A 6 17.88 3.25 -30.79
CA PHE A 6 17.02 3.81 -29.75
C PHE A 6 15.81 4.55 -30.33
N GLU A 7 16.02 5.45 -31.29
CA GLU A 7 14.94 6.21 -31.94
C GLU A 7 13.97 5.30 -32.70
N LYS A 8 14.49 4.24 -33.34
CA LYS A 8 13.66 3.23 -33.99
C LYS A 8 12.72 2.56 -32.99
N GLU A 9 13.25 2.10 -31.85
CA GLU A 9 12.43 1.44 -30.83
C GLU A 9 11.42 2.40 -30.18
N LEU A 10 11.85 3.63 -29.90
CA LEU A 10 10.96 4.66 -29.37
C LEU A 10 9.77 4.92 -30.31
N LYS A 11 10.04 5.06 -31.61
CA LYS A 11 8.99 5.24 -32.62
C LYS A 11 8.10 4.01 -32.75
N ALA A 12 8.67 2.81 -32.71
CA ALA A 12 7.91 1.57 -32.80
C ALA A 12 6.89 1.43 -31.65
N ILE A 13 7.27 1.85 -30.43
CA ILE A 13 6.37 1.83 -29.28
C ILE A 13 5.34 2.95 -29.38
N LEU A 14 5.76 4.20 -29.54
CA LEU A 14 4.86 5.36 -29.51
C LEU A 14 3.84 5.38 -30.66
N LEU A 15 4.21 4.86 -31.84
CA LEU A 15 3.32 4.79 -33.00
C LEU A 15 2.50 3.49 -33.04
N SER A 16 2.68 2.59 -32.07
CA SER A 16 1.90 1.36 -32.01
C SER A 16 0.44 1.67 -31.65
N PRO A 17 -0.56 1.06 -32.33
CA PRO A 17 -1.96 1.19 -31.93
C PRO A 17 -2.20 0.66 -30.50
N LYS A 18 -1.38 -0.31 -30.06
CA LYS A 18 -1.43 -0.83 -28.69
C LYS A 18 -1.09 0.25 -27.66
N PHE A 19 -0.21 1.20 -28.01
CA PHE A 19 0.23 2.27 -27.12
C PHE A 19 -0.91 3.22 -26.77
N VAL A 20 -1.67 3.69 -27.75
CA VAL A 20 -2.81 4.60 -27.50
C VAL A 20 -3.85 3.94 -26.59
N ALA A 21 -4.18 2.68 -26.84
CA ALA A 21 -5.16 1.94 -26.04
C ALA A 21 -4.68 1.73 -24.60
N THR A 22 -3.46 1.22 -24.42
CA THR A 22 -2.89 0.97 -23.08
C THR A 22 -2.66 2.26 -22.31
N PHE A 23 -2.09 3.29 -22.93
CA PHE A 23 -1.88 4.59 -22.31
C PHE A 23 -3.20 5.26 -21.91
N GLY A 24 -4.22 5.20 -22.77
CA GLY A 24 -5.57 5.71 -22.46
C GLY A 24 -6.20 5.00 -21.27
N VAL A 25 -6.16 3.67 -21.26
CA VAL A 25 -6.67 2.85 -20.14
C VAL A 25 -5.92 3.16 -18.85
N CYS A 26 -4.58 3.22 -18.87
CA CYS A 26 -3.79 3.59 -17.71
C CYS A 26 -4.10 4.98 -17.18
N THR A 27 -4.24 5.95 -18.08
CA THR A 27 -4.57 7.33 -17.72
C THR A 27 -5.92 7.37 -17.02
N ILE A 28 -6.95 6.72 -17.58
CA ILE A 28 -8.27 6.66 -16.98
C ILE A 28 -8.22 5.98 -15.61
N LEU A 29 -7.54 4.84 -15.49
CA LEU A 29 -7.45 4.10 -14.23
C LEU A 29 -6.73 4.90 -13.13
N ILE A 30 -5.60 5.53 -13.43
CA ILE A 30 -4.83 6.32 -12.46
C ILE A 30 -5.65 7.53 -12.01
N LEU A 31 -6.24 8.27 -12.95
CA LEU A 31 -7.03 9.46 -12.62
C LEU A 31 -8.30 9.10 -11.84
N LEU A 32 -8.99 8.03 -12.24
CA LEU A 32 -10.17 7.54 -11.53
C LEU A 32 -9.82 7.09 -10.10
N SER A 33 -8.74 6.33 -9.95
CA SER A 33 -8.28 5.86 -8.63
C SER A 33 -7.95 7.02 -7.70
N VAL A 34 -7.20 8.01 -8.18
CA VAL A 34 -6.85 9.21 -7.40
C VAL A 34 -8.09 10.05 -7.10
N PHE A 35 -9.00 10.21 -8.06
CA PHE A 35 -10.25 10.93 -7.82
C PHE A 35 -11.11 10.26 -6.73
N ILE A 36 -11.24 8.93 -6.78
CA ILE A 36 -11.93 8.15 -5.74
C ILE A 36 -11.20 8.32 -4.40
N GLY A 37 -9.87 8.25 -4.39
CA GLY A 37 -9.06 8.45 -3.19
C GLY A 37 -9.24 9.83 -2.54
N ILE A 38 -9.36 10.89 -3.35
CA ILE A 38 -9.66 12.25 -2.85
C ILE A 38 -11.04 12.29 -2.20
N LYS A 39 -12.06 11.68 -2.85
CA LYS A 39 -13.42 11.64 -2.29
C LYS A 39 -13.49 10.86 -0.99
N GLU A 40 -12.76 9.76 -0.91
CA GLU A 40 -12.65 8.97 0.32
C GLU A 40 -11.98 9.77 1.44
N TYR A 41 -10.90 10.50 1.11
CA TYR A 41 -10.21 11.36 2.08
C TYR A 41 -11.10 12.51 2.57
N GLU A 42 -11.83 13.20 1.68
CA GLU A 42 -12.79 14.25 2.05
C GLU A 42 -13.87 13.69 3.01
N SER A 43 -14.42 12.53 2.68
CA SER A 43 -15.42 11.84 3.51
C SER A 43 -14.85 11.47 4.88
N SER A 44 -13.67 10.85 4.90
CA SER A 44 -12.97 10.44 6.12
C SER A 44 -12.66 11.62 7.03
N ARG A 45 -12.24 12.75 6.44
CA ARG A 45 -11.94 13.99 7.16
C ARG A 45 -13.20 14.64 7.75
N ALA A 46 -14.29 14.70 6.98
CA ALA A 46 -15.56 15.24 7.49
C ALA A 46 -16.11 14.42 8.67
N GLN A 47 -16.01 13.09 8.60
CA GLN A 47 -16.38 12.20 9.69
C GLN A 47 -15.48 12.41 10.93
N TYR A 48 -14.17 12.55 10.74
CA TYR A 48 -13.23 12.85 11.82
C TYR A 48 -13.54 14.18 12.51
N GLU A 49 -13.74 15.26 11.73
CA GLU A 49 -14.07 16.59 12.28
C GLU A 49 -15.39 16.57 13.06
N THR A 50 -16.41 15.88 12.54
CA THR A 50 -17.71 15.74 13.23
C THR A 50 -17.57 14.96 14.54
N ALA A 51 -16.83 13.84 14.52
CA ALA A 51 -16.62 13.01 15.70
C ALA A 51 -15.87 13.77 16.80
N VAL A 52 -14.80 14.49 16.45
CA VAL A 52 -14.05 15.33 17.39
C VAL A 52 -14.93 16.43 17.99
N GLN A 53 -15.77 17.09 17.18
CA GLN A 53 -16.69 18.13 17.66
C GLN A 53 -17.73 17.57 18.64
N LEU A 54 -18.31 16.39 18.36
CA LEU A 54 -19.28 15.75 19.24
C LEU A 54 -18.66 15.36 20.58
N THR A 55 -17.47 14.76 20.56
CA THR A 55 -16.75 14.39 21.79
C THR A 55 -16.33 15.63 22.57
N GLN A 56 -15.91 16.71 21.91
CA GLN A 56 -15.63 17.99 22.58
C GLN A 56 -16.88 18.62 23.21
N GLN A 57 -18.04 18.57 22.55
CA GLN A 57 -19.30 19.04 23.13
C GLN A 57 -19.70 18.21 24.36
N GLY A 58 -19.62 16.88 24.24
CA GLY A 58 -19.88 15.98 25.36
C GLY A 58 -18.96 16.25 26.56
N MET A 59 -17.68 16.55 26.33
CA MET A 59 -16.76 16.97 27.38
C MET A 59 -17.18 18.27 28.07
N LEU A 60 -17.62 19.28 27.31
CA LEU A 60 -18.03 20.58 27.86
C LEU A 60 -19.35 20.51 28.64
N GLU A 61 -20.28 19.64 28.23
CA GLU A 61 -21.55 19.40 28.91
C GLU A 61 -21.39 18.53 30.16
N SER A 62 -20.35 17.71 30.22
CA SER A 62 -20.10 16.82 31.34
C SER A 62 -19.72 17.60 32.61
N SER A 63 -20.58 17.50 33.63
CA SER A 63 -20.36 18.17 34.93
C SER A 63 -19.48 17.36 35.88
N ASN A 64 -19.31 16.06 35.61
CA ASN A 64 -18.59 15.13 36.45
C ASN A 64 -17.44 14.48 35.68
N TRP A 65 -16.29 14.31 36.33
CA TRP A 65 -15.11 13.63 35.78
C TRP A 65 -15.41 12.19 35.30
N TRP A 66 -16.42 11.55 35.87
CA TRP A 66 -16.83 10.18 35.52
C TRP A 66 -17.67 10.07 34.24
N SER A 67 -18.21 11.19 33.73
CA SER A 67 -19.07 11.22 32.53
C SER A 67 -18.37 11.84 31.32
N VAL A 68 -17.08 12.15 31.43
CA VAL A 68 -16.26 12.70 30.35
C VAL A 68 -15.98 11.58 29.35
N ASP A 69 -16.34 11.79 28.08
CA ASP A 69 -15.96 10.90 26.99
C ASP A 69 -14.47 11.09 26.67
N ASN A 70 -13.69 10.02 26.85
CA ASN A 70 -12.25 10.01 26.57
C ASN A 70 -11.91 9.30 25.25
N THR A 71 -12.87 9.22 24.34
CA THR A 71 -12.63 8.64 23.01
C THR A 71 -11.70 9.53 22.19
N VAL A 72 -10.61 8.94 21.70
CA VAL A 72 -9.64 9.61 20.82
C VAL A 72 -9.80 9.06 19.41
N PHE A 73 -9.95 9.97 18.45
CA PHE A 73 -10.05 9.63 17.04
C PHE A 73 -8.69 9.77 16.36
N ARG A 74 -8.40 8.87 15.42
CA ARG A 74 -7.20 8.94 14.58
C ARG A 74 -7.44 9.86 13.38
N GLU A 75 -6.47 10.74 13.13
CA GLU A 75 -6.51 11.64 11.97
C GLU A 75 -6.30 10.88 10.64
N PRO A 76 -7.10 11.17 9.60
CA PRO A 76 -6.92 10.58 8.26
C PRO A 76 -5.60 11.03 7.61
N ASP A 77 -4.81 10.08 7.09
CA ASP A 77 -3.55 10.37 6.39
C ASP A 77 -3.83 10.83 4.94
N PRO A 78 -3.35 12.01 4.50
CA PRO A 78 -3.48 12.48 3.11
C PRO A 78 -2.95 11.49 2.07
N MET A 79 -1.99 10.63 2.43
CA MET A 79 -1.45 9.60 1.54
C MET A 79 -2.50 8.56 1.11
N GLN A 80 -3.61 8.42 1.85
CA GLN A 80 -4.68 7.47 1.48
C GLN A 80 -5.28 7.73 0.11
N VAL A 81 -5.14 8.97 -0.40
CA VAL A 81 -5.56 9.36 -1.75
C VAL A 81 -4.89 8.52 -2.84
N PHE A 82 -3.63 8.14 -2.64
CA PHE A 82 -2.89 7.32 -3.59
C PHE A 82 -2.91 5.85 -3.21
N VAL A 83 -2.74 5.55 -1.92
CA VAL A 83 -2.61 4.18 -1.42
C VAL A 83 -3.39 4.05 -0.12
N SER A 84 -4.46 3.26 -0.13
CA SER A 84 -5.27 3.00 1.06
C SER A 84 -4.48 2.24 2.13
N GLY A 85 -3.59 1.33 1.71
CA GLY A 85 -2.70 0.59 2.58
C GLY A 85 -3.48 -0.16 3.67
N VAL A 86 -3.06 0.02 4.92
CA VAL A 86 -3.75 -0.55 6.10
C VAL A 86 -4.76 0.41 6.73
N ASN A 87 -4.92 1.64 6.21
CA ASN A 87 -5.72 2.67 6.88
C ASN A 87 -7.17 2.28 7.09
N ASN A 88 -7.72 1.49 6.16
CA ASN A 88 -9.09 1.03 6.24
C ASN A 88 -9.25 -0.30 7.01
N ASP A 89 -8.14 -1.03 7.22
CA ASP A 89 -8.10 -2.28 7.99
C ASP A 89 -7.90 -2.05 9.50
N ILE A 90 -7.38 -0.87 9.88
CA ILE A 90 -7.18 -0.47 11.28
C ILE A 90 -8.32 0.40 11.78
N GLY A 91 -8.66 0.24 13.07
CA GLY A 91 -9.72 1.01 13.73
C GLY A 91 -9.43 2.52 13.72
N ARG A 92 -10.50 3.31 13.75
CA ARG A 92 -10.46 4.77 13.66
C ARG A 92 -10.57 5.49 15.01
N LEU A 93 -11.13 4.82 16.01
CA LEU A 93 -11.27 5.37 17.35
C LEU A 93 -10.65 4.45 18.40
N SER A 94 -10.29 5.02 19.53
CA SER A 94 -9.91 4.27 20.72
C SER A 94 -10.47 4.99 21.93
N ASP A 95 -11.17 4.27 22.79
CA ASP A 95 -11.50 4.78 24.12
C ASP A 95 -10.23 4.76 24.99
N VAL A 96 -9.91 5.90 25.59
CA VAL A 96 -8.79 6.04 26.53
C VAL A 96 -9.36 6.08 27.94
N SER A 97 -9.49 4.89 28.54
CA SER A 97 -9.94 4.78 29.91
C SER A 97 -8.93 4.05 30.79
N THR A 98 -8.98 4.31 32.09
CA THR A 98 -8.09 3.67 33.08
C THR A 98 -8.38 2.17 33.23
N TRP A 99 -9.54 1.72 32.76
CA TRP A 99 -10.06 0.37 32.98
C TRP A 99 -10.10 -0.47 31.70
N ASN A 100 -10.13 0.16 30.54
CA ASN A 100 -10.19 -0.52 29.25
C ASN A 100 -8.84 -0.41 28.54
N GLU A 101 -8.48 -1.42 27.76
CA GLU A 101 -7.26 -1.35 26.95
C GLU A 101 -7.43 -0.36 25.80
N ILE A 102 -6.39 0.43 25.55
CA ILE A 102 -6.30 1.29 24.37
C ILE A 102 -6.19 0.38 23.15
N LYS A 103 -7.29 0.22 22.43
CA LYS A 103 -7.41 -0.57 21.20
C LYS A 103 -8.09 0.29 20.15
N LEU A 104 -7.58 0.20 18.92
CA LEU A 104 -8.24 0.83 17.77
C LEU A 104 -9.44 -0.03 17.36
N GLU A 105 -10.62 0.56 17.47
CA GLU A 105 -11.91 -0.05 17.16
C GLU A 105 -12.57 0.66 15.97
N GLN A 106 -13.62 0.04 15.42
CA GLN A 106 -14.39 0.54 14.27
C GLN A 106 -13.52 0.87 13.04
N SER A 107 -13.11 -0.18 12.33
CA SER A 107 -12.48 -0.03 11.01
C SER A 107 -13.51 0.39 9.97
N SER A 108 -13.16 1.24 9.00
CA SER A 108 -14.10 1.62 7.91
C SER A 108 -14.68 0.41 7.18
N TYR A 109 -13.94 -0.71 7.08
CA TYR A 109 -14.42 -1.92 6.40
C TYR A 109 -15.36 -2.82 7.23
N SER A 110 -15.48 -2.62 8.54
CA SER A 110 -16.47 -3.36 9.35
C SER A 110 -17.89 -2.82 9.18
N GLU A 111 -18.03 -1.59 8.68
CA GLU A 111 -19.32 -0.89 8.66
C GLU A 111 -20.04 -0.94 7.30
N ASP A 112 -19.33 -1.01 6.17
CA ASP A 112 -19.95 -0.96 4.84
C ASP A 112 -19.45 -2.05 3.85
N PRO A 113 -20.28 -3.07 3.54
CA PRO A 113 -19.94 -4.15 2.60
C PRO A 113 -19.63 -3.69 1.18
N LEU A 114 -20.12 -2.52 0.73
CA LEU A 114 -19.84 -2.00 -0.60
C LEU A 114 -18.38 -1.54 -0.74
N PHE A 115 -17.82 -0.91 0.30
CA PHE A 115 -16.42 -0.49 0.31
C PHE A 115 -15.44 -1.67 0.40
N ALA A 116 -15.87 -2.79 0.99
CA ALA A 116 -15.10 -4.03 0.98
C ALA A 116 -14.97 -4.67 -0.43
N LEU A 117 -15.90 -4.41 -1.35
CA LEU A 117 -15.83 -4.87 -2.74
C LEU A 117 -14.86 -4.06 -3.60
N PHE A 118 -14.73 -2.75 -3.34
CA PHE A 118 -13.79 -1.85 -4.02
C PHE A 118 -12.40 -1.77 -3.38
N ARG A 119 -12.11 -2.64 -2.41
CA ARG A 119 -10.85 -2.82 -1.66
C ARG A 119 -9.56 -2.88 -2.52
N PHE A 120 -9.67 -2.94 -3.85
CA PHE A 120 -8.60 -3.38 -4.74
C PHE A 120 -8.19 -2.40 -5.85
N ILE A 121 -8.76 -1.19 -6.00
CA ILE A 121 -8.35 -0.28 -7.10
C ILE A 121 -7.70 1.00 -6.57
N ASP A 122 -6.54 0.84 -5.94
CA ASP A 122 -5.64 1.96 -5.59
C ASP A 122 -4.46 2.06 -6.58
N PHE A 123 -3.63 3.10 -6.42
CA PHE A 123 -2.48 3.30 -7.30
C PHE A 123 -1.51 2.11 -7.25
N THR A 124 -1.31 1.52 -6.08
CA THR A 124 -0.44 0.35 -5.89
C THR A 124 -0.92 -0.85 -6.69
N PHE A 125 -2.23 -1.15 -6.68
CA PHE A 125 -2.80 -2.22 -7.49
C PHE A 125 -2.59 -1.98 -8.98
N ILE A 126 -2.82 -0.74 -9.45
CA ILE A 126 -2.61 -0.37 -10.86
C ILE A 126 -1.14 -0.62 -11.26
N VAL A 127 -0.19 -0.23 -10.40
CA VAL A 127 1.23 -0.48 -10.64
C VAL A 127 1.56 -1.97 -10.63
N GLN A 128 1.10 -2.70 -9.62
CA GLN A 128 1.45 -4.11 -9.43
C GLN A 128 0.86 -5.01 -10.51
N VAL A 129 -0.37 -4.76 -10.95
CA VAL A 129 -1.12 -5.62 -11.87
C VAL A 129 -1.16 -5.06 -13.28
N VAL A 130 -1.69 -3.85 -13.46
CA VAL A 130 -1.96 -3.30 -14.80
C VAL A 130 -0.67 -2.92 -15.50
N LEU A 131 0.20 -2.16 -14.83
CA LEU A 131 1.47 -1.74 -15.43
C LEU A 131 2.41 -2.92 -15.67
N SER A 132 2.52 -3.88 -14.74
CA SER A 132 3.37 -5.06 -14.99
C SER A 132 2.92 -5.88 -16.21
N LEU A 133 1.61 -6.05 -16.42
CA LEU A 133 1.06 -6.69 -17.62
C LEU A 133 1.33 -5.87 -18.88
N PHE A 134 1.25 -4.54 -18.80
CA PHE A 134 1.58 -3.67 -19.93
C PHE A 134 3.05 -3.75 -20.29
N ALA A 135 3.96 -3.74 -19.31
CA ALA A 135 5.38 -3.96 -19.56
C ALA A 135 5.60 -5.25 -20.36
N ILE A 136 4.95 -6.36 -19.96
CA ILE A 136 5.02 -7.63 -20.69
C ILE A 136 4.45 -7.50 -22.11
N LEU A 137 3.29 -6.87 -22.27
CA LEU A 137 2.62 -6.70 -23.56
C LEU A 137 3.47 -5.93 -24.58
N PHE A 138 4.32 -5.00 -24.14
CA PHE A 138 5.21 -4.23 -25.02
C PHE A 138 6.59 -4.88 -25.23
N THR A 139 6.95 -5.89 -24.46
CA THR A 139 8.31 -6.45 -24.48
C THR A 139 8.39 -7.93 -24.84
N TYR A 140 7.26 -8.66 -24.86
CA TYR A 140 7.24 -10.09 -25.17
C TYR A 140 7.78 -10.42 -26.56
N ASP A 141 7.53 -9.55 -27.55
CA ASP A 141 7.93 -9.68 -28.95
C ASP A 141 9.18 -8.87 -29.33
N ALA A 142 9.86 -8.26 -28.36
CA ALA A 142 10.94 -7.30 -28.61
C ALA A 142 12.07 -7.86 -29.50
N ILE A 143 12.61 -9.04 -29.20
CA ILE A 143 13.75 -9.64 -29.93
C ILE A 143 13.28 -10.77 -30.84
N ASN A 144 12.44 -11.67 -30.35
CA ASN A 144 11.90 -12.77 -31.13
C ASN A 144 10.96 -12.31 -32.26
N GLY A 145 10.21 -11.21 -32.13
CA GLY A 145 9.40 -10.65 -33.22
C GLY A 145 10.26 -10.12 -34.37
N GLU A 146 11.41 -9.52 -34.06
CA GLU A 146 12.42 -9.17 -35.08
C GLU A 146 13.10 -10.40 -35.68
N ARG A 147 13.27 -11.47 -34.90
CA ARG A 147 13.81 -12.74 -35.37
C ARG A 147 12.85 -13.43 -36.34
N GLU A 148 11.55 -13.41 -36.05
CA GLU A 148 10.48 -13.98 -36.89
C GLU A 148 10.32 -13.19 -38.19
N SER A 149 10.35 -11.86 -38.14
CA SER A 149 10.28 -11.00 -39.33
C SER A 149 11.58 -10.99 -40.16
N GLY A 150 12.64 -11.68 -39.71
CA GLY A 150 13.94 -11.72 -40.38
C GLY A 150 14.77 -10.43 -40.26
N THR A 151 14.21 -9.37 -39.69
CA THR A 151 14.85 -8.06 -39.52
C THR A 151 16.04 -8.12 -38.56
N LEU A 152 16.05 -9.05 -37.61
CA LEU A 152 17.17 -9.22 -36.67
C LEU A 152 18.47 -9.65 -37.39
N LYS A 153 18.37 -10.52 -38.41
CA LYS A 153 19.55 -10.97 -39.18
C LYS A 153 20.13 -9.81 -39.99
N LEU A 154 19.27 -8.95 -40.53
CA LEU A 154 19.66 -7.75 -41.29
C LEU A 154 20.25 -6.67 -40.36
N ALA A 155 19.71 -6.50 -39.16
CA ALA A 155 20.27 -5.56 -38.18
C ALA A 155 21.69 -5.98 -37.75
N LEU A 156 21.91 -7.28 -37.52
CA LEU A 156 23.18 -7.83 -37.09
C LEU A 156 24.19 -8.09 -38.22
N SER A 157 23.82 -7.93 -39.49
CA SER A 157 24.80 -7.94 -40.60
C SER A 157 25.62 -6.65 -40.68
N ASN A 158 25.17 -5.60 -40.00
CA ASN A 158 25.95 -4.39 -39.78
C ASN A 158 26.87 -4.56 -38.56
N ALA A 159 27.90 -3.73 -38.43
CA ALA A 159 28.86 -3.76 -37.32
C ALA A 159 28.28 -3.25 -35.98
N VAL A 160 27.22 -3.92 -35.48
CA VAL A 160 26.58 -3.63 -34.18
C VAL A 160 26.96 -4.73 -33.17
N PRO A 161 27.58 -4.38 -32.03
CA PRO A 161 27.77 -5.34 -30.95
C PRO A 161 26.42 -5.73 -30.32
N ARG A 162 26.25 -7.02 -30.02
CA ARG A 162 24.99 -7.58 -29.47
C ARG A 162 24.56 -6.91 -28.15
N SER A 163 25.53 -6.55 -27.30
CA SER A 163 25.27 -5.84 -26.05
C SER A 163 24.64 -4.46 -26.27
N GLN A 164 25.16 -3.70 -27.24
CA GLN A 164 24.64 -2.39 -27.59
C GLN A 164 23.24 -2.48 -28.21
N TYR A 165 22.97 -3.56 -28.96
CA TYR A 165 21.64 -3.81 -29.51
C TYR A 165 20.60 -4.03 -28.41
N VAL A 166 20.89 -4.91 -27.43
CA VAL A 166 19.99 -5.18 -26.30
C VAL A 166 19.83 -3.95 -25.41
N LEU A 167 20.90 -3.19 -25.16
CA LEU A 167 20.85 -2.00 -24.33
C LEU A 167 20.04 -0.87 -24.98
N ALA A 168 20.14 -0.71 -26.30
CA ALA A 168 19.30 0.23 -27.04
C ALA A 168 17.82 -0.20 -27.01
N LYS A 169 17.56 -1.51 -27.07
CA LYS A 169 16.23 -2.09 -26.92
C LYS A 169 15.63 -1.73 -25.57
N PHE A 170 16.36 -2.02 -24.50
CA PHE A 170 15.94 -1.72 -23.14
C PHE A 170 15.74 -0.22 -22.93
N ALA A 171 16.70 0.62 -23.31
CA ALA A 171 16.60 2.07 -23.15
C ALA A 171 15.41 2.64 -23.95
N GLY A 172 15.21 2.20 -25.20
CA GLY A 172 14.09 2.63 -26.04
C GLY A 172 12.74 2.24 -25.45
N SER A 173 12.60 0.99 -25.00
CA SER A 173 11.40 0.52 -24.30
C SER A 173 11.16 1.24 -22.98
N TRP A 174 12.21 1.46 -22.20
CA TRP A 174 12.13 2.14 -20.92
C TRP A 174 11.66 3.59 -21.09
N VAL A 175 12.32 4.35 -21.97
CA VAL A 175 11.93 5.75 -22.25
C VAL A 175 10.54 5.82 -22.87
N GLY A 176 10.24 4.95 -23.83
CA GLY A 176 8.97 4.93 -24.56
C GLY A 176 7.76 4.55 -23.70
N LEU A 177 7.96 3.85 -22.58
CA LEU A 177 6.88 3.47 -21.67
C LEU A 177 6.85 4.31 -20.40
N VAL A 178 8.01 4.63 -19.79
CA VAL A 178 8.09 5.36 -18.52
C VAL A 178 7.78 6.84 -18.70
N ILE A 179 8.32 7.52 -19.71
CA ILE A 179 8.08 8.97 -19.88
C ILE A 179 6.60 9.27 -20.09
N PRO A 180 5.88 8.59 -21.00
CA PRO A 180 4.45 8.83 -21.15
C PRO A 180 3.68 8.55 -19.86
N LEU A 181 4.02 7.49 -19.13
CA LEU A 181 3.38 7.14 -17.85
C LEU A 181 3.52 8.25 -16.78
N MET A 182 4.56 9.08 -16.85
CA MET A 182 4.67 10.23 -15.94
C MET A 182 3.57 11.27 -16.16
N ILE A 183 2.99 11.37 -17.36
CA ILE A 183 1.94 12.35 -17.67
C ILE A 183 0.69 12.14 -16.78
N PRO A 184 0.02 10.97 -16.74
CA PRO A 184 -1.13 10.77 -15.87
C PRO A 184 -0.78 10.89 -14.38
N ILE A 185 0.45 10.54 -13.97
CA ILE A 185 0.92 10.72 -12.58
C ILE A 185 1.01 12.21 -12.23
N LEU A 186 1.55 13.04 -13.13
CA LEU A 186 1.61 14.49 -12.95
C LEU A 186 0.22 15.14 -12.94
N ILE A 187 -0.69 14.68 -13.81
CA ILE A 187 -2.09 15.14 -13.81
C ILE A 187 -2.77 14.75 -12.49
N ALA A 188 -2.54 13.53 -11.99
CA ALA A 188 -3.02 13.10 -10.69
C ALA A 188 -2.49 14.00 -9.54
N CYS A 189 -1.20 14.34 -9.56
CA CYS A 189 -0.64 15.29 -8.58
C CYS A 189 -1.31 16.66 -8.66
N LEU A 190 -1.55 17.16 -9.88
CA LEU A 190 -2.25 18.41 -10.09
C LEU A 190 -3.68 18.36 -9.53
N LEU A 191 -4.40 17.26 -9.72
CA LEU A 191 -5.74 17.07 -9.15
C LEU A 191 -5.74 17.16 -7.62
N VAL A 192 -4.77 16.53 -6.95
CA VAL A 192 -4.62 16.58 -5.49
C VAL A 192 -4.38 18.01 -4.99
N ILE A 193 -3.56 18.78 -5.70
CA ILE A 193 -3.28 20.19 -5.37
C ILE A 193 -4.52 21.06 -5.60
N VAL A 194 -5.19 20.91 -6.75
CA VAL A 194 -6.37 21.72 -7.12
C VAL A 194 -7.56 21.46 -6.20
N LEU A 195 -7.74 20.22 -5.75
CA LEU A 195 -8.80 19.83 -4.82
C LEU A 195 -8.45 20.13 -3.34
N GLY A 196 -7.29 20.72 -3.07
CA GLY A 196 -6.97 21.28 -1.76
C GLY A 196 -6.65 20.24 -0.68
N VAL A 197 -6.17 19.05 -1.05
CA VAL A 197 -5.75 18.04 -0.09
C VAL A 197 -4.47 18.51 0.62
N PRO A 198 -4.40 18.50 1.97
CA PRO A 198 -3.29 19.09 2.72
C PRO A 198 -2.03 18.21 2.66
N PHE A 199 -1.26 18.32 1.59
CA PHE A 199 0.01 17.63 1.43
C PHE A 199 1.18 18.46 1.93
N GLU A 200 1.75 18.06 3.07
CA GLU A 200 3.06 18.55 3.53
C GLU A 200 4.25 17.98 2.71
N ALA A 201 5.44 18.57 2.91
CA ALA A 201 6.68 18.13 2.25
C ALA A 201 6.99 16.64 2.47
N VAL A 202 6.69 16.09 3.66
CA VAL A 202 6.88 14.68 3.98
C VAL A 202 6.00 13.78 3.12
N HIS A 203 4.76 14.21 2.83
CA HIS A 203 3.84 13.45 1.97
C HIS A 203 4.34 13.42 0.52
N TRP A 204 4.85 14.55 0.00
CA TRP A 204 5.46 14.59 -1.32
C TRP A 204 6.71 13.71 -1.43
N GLN A 205 7.54 13.65 -0.38
CA GLN A 205 8.70 12.74 -0.34
C GLN A 205 8.28 11.27 -0.36
N LYS A 206 7.32 10.87 0.47
CA LYS A 206 6.74 9.51 0.48
C LYS A 206 6.15 9.15 -0.88
N PHE A 207 5.42 10.07 -1.51
CA PHE A 207 4.85 9.86 -2.84
C PHE A 207 5.95 9.74 -3.91
N GLY A 208 6.98 10.58 -3.86
CA GLY A 208 8.14 10.47 -4.75
C GLY A 208 8.86 9.13 -4.60
N ALA A 209 9.01 8.62 -3.37
CA ALA A 209 9.56 7.29 -3.11
C ALA A 209 8.67 6.18 -3.70
N LEU A 210 7.34 6.29 -3.55
CA LEU A 210 6.37 5.37 -4.15
C LEU A 210 6.48 5.34 -5.67
N VAL A 211 6.55 6.49 -6.33
CA VAL A 211 6.75 6.59 -7.78
C VAL A 211 8.10 6.00 -8.18
N GLY A 212 9.18 6.28 -7.43
CA GLY A 212 10.50 5.71 -7.68
C GLY A 212 10.53 4.18 -7.63
N VAL A 213 9.93 3.59 -6.59
CA VAL A 213 9.77 2.14 -6.47
C VAL A 213 8.89 1.58 -7.58
N SER A 214 7.82 2.29 -7.96
CA SER A 214 6.93 1.89 -9.05
C SER A 214 7.65 1.85 -10.40
N VAL A 215 8.48 2.85 -10.69
CA VAL A 215 9.33 2.88 -11.90
C VAL A 215 10.34 1.75 -11.87
N LEU A 216 10.97 1.46 -10.73
CA LEU A 216 11.91 0.35 -10.60
C LEU A 216 11.23 -1.01 -10.84
N TYR A 217 10.04 -1.20 -10.25
CA TYR A 217 9.22 -2.39 -10.46
C TYR A 217 8.82 -2.57 -11.93
N PHE A 218 8.36 -1.50 -12.58
CA PHE A 218 8.02 -1.52 -14.00
C PHE A 218 9.24 -1.80 -14.88
N SER A 219 10.41 -1.23 -14.53
CA SER A 219 11.69 -1.47 -15.20
C SER A 219 12.11 -2.94 -15.12
N PHE A 220 11.88 -3.58 -13.98
CA PHE A 220 12.14 -5.01 -13.79
C PHE A 220 11.32 -5.86 -14.79
N PHE A 221 10.03 -5.56 -14.97
CA PHE A 221 9.20 -6.28 -15.95
C PHE A 221 9.60 -6.01 -17.40
N ILE A 222 10.03 -4.79 -17.73
CA ILE A 222 10.58 -4.48 -19.06
C ILE A 222 11.84 -5.33 -19.32
N ALA A 223 12.77 -5.36 -18.36
CA ALA A 223 14.01 -6.15 -18.47
C ALA A 223 13.72 -7.65 -18.60
N LEU A 224 12.80 -8.15 -17.78
CA LEU A 224 12.34 -9.54 -17.78
C LEU A 224 11.70 -9.92 -19.12
N GLY A 225 10.85 -9.05 -19.68
CA GLY A 225 10.22 -9.27 -20.98
C GLY A 225 11.22 -9.35 -22.12
N ILE A 226 12.19 -8.43 -22.16
CA ILE A 226 13.29 -8.45 -23.13
C ILE A 226 14.15 -9.71 -22.96
N LEU A 227 14.44 -10.12 -21.72
CA LEU A 227 15.21 -11.34 -21.42
C LEU A 227 14.51 -12.59 -21.98
N VAL A 228 13.22 -12.78 -21.68
CA VAL A 228 12.46 -13.95 -22.17
C VAL A 228 12.29 -13.89 -23.69
N SER A 229 12.10 -12.70 -24.27
CA SER A 229 12.07 -12.51 -25.72
C SER A 229 13.39 -12.88 -26.40
N ALA A 230 14.53 -12.64 -25.74
CA ALA A 230 15.85 -13.05 -26.26
C ALA A 230 16.02 -14.58 -26.28
N LEU A 231 15.55 -15.24 -25.21
CA LEU A 231 15.70 -16.68 -24.97
C LEU A 231 14.75 -17.53 -25.84
N THR A 232 13.60 -17.00 -26.20
CA THR A 232 12.58 -17.71 -26.99
C THR A 232 12.77 -17.50 -28.49
N ARG A 233 12.32 -18.47 -29.29
CA ARG A 233 12.32 -18.34 -30.76
C ARG A 233 11.02 -17.76 -31.30
N HIS A 234 9.91 -18.04 -30.63
CA HIS A 234 8.58 -17.66 -31.09
C HIS A 234 7.92 -16.66 -30.15
N SER A 235 7.26 -15.64 -30.72
CA SER A 235 6.59 -14.56 -29.96
C SER A 235 5.48 -15.12 -29.06
N ASN A 236 4.71 -16.10 -29.55
CA ASN A 236 3.64 -16.74 -28.77
C ASN A 236 4.17 -17.49 -27.54
N ILE A 237 5.31 -18.18 -27.67
CA ILE A 237 5.93 -18.91 -26.55
C ILE A 237 6.46 -17.92 -25.51
N SER A 238 7.04 -16.80 -25.95
CA SER A 238 7.50 -15.73 -25.06
C SER A 238 6.37 -15.14 -24.24
N PHE A 239 5.25 -14.80 -24.89
CA PHE A 239 4.09 -14.25 -24.22
C PHE A 239 3.53 -15.19 -23.15
N LEU A 240 3.33 -16.47 -23.50
CA LEU A 240 2.84 -17.48 -22.54
C LEU A 240 3.82 -17.69 -21.38
N THR A 241 5.12 -17.74 -21.66
CA THR A 241 6.16 -17.90 -20.63
C THR A 241 6.17 -16.71 -19.67
N LEU A 242 6.07 -15.49 -20.20
CA LEU A 242 6.00 -14.27 -19.38
C LEU A 242 4.72 -14.21 -18.55
N LEU A 243 3.59 -14.67 -19.10
CA LEU A 243 2.33 -14.72 -18.35
C LEU A 243 2.43 -15.69 -17.16
N VAL A 244 2.99 -16.88 -17.36
CA VAL A 244 3.22 -17.85 -16.27
C VAL A 244 4.17 -17.27 -15.23
N LEU A 245 5.29 -16.68 -15.67
CA LEU A 245 6.27 -16.09 -14.75
C LEU A 245 5.66 -14.91 -13.98
N TRP A 246 4.83 -14.10 -14.64
CA TRP A 246 4.07 -13.03 -14.00
C TRP A 246 3.12 -13.55 -12.92
N VAL A 247 2.33 -14.61 -13.20
CA VAL A 247 1.47 -15.23 -12.20
C VAL A 247 2.29 -15.70 -10.99
N VAL A 248 3.42 -16.36 -11.23
CA VAL A 248 4.31 -16.81 -10.17
C VAL A 248 4.82 -15.62 -9.35
N VAL A 249 5.39 -14.60 -9.99
CA VAL A 249 6.04 -13.48 -9.31
C VAL A 249 5.03 -12.55 -8.59
N VAL A 250 3.87 -12.29 -9.20
CA VAL A 250 2.90 -11.30 -8.69
C VAL A 250 1.87 -11.93 -7.76
N LEU A 251 1.47 -13.19 -7.99
CA LEU A 251 0.42 -13.84 -7.18
C LEU A 251 0.98 -14.86 -6.20
N ILE A 252 1.87 -15.75 -6.67
CA ILE A 252 2.33 -16.90 -5.87
C ILE A 252 3.41 -16.47 -4.88
N VAL A 253 4.44 -15.76 -5.32
CA VAL A 253 5.60 -15.37 -4.50
C VAL A 253 5.18 -14.55 -3.27
N PRO A 254 4.32 -13.52 -3.35
CA PRO A 254 3.93 -12.77 -2.16
C PRO A 254 3.18 -13.63 -1.13
N ARG A 255 2.29 -14.51 -1.59
CA ARG A 255 1.53 -15.43 -0.72
C ARG A 255 2.43 -16.48 -0.08
N ALA A 256 3.34 -17.07 -0.87
CA ALA A 256 4.32 -18.01 -0.35
C ALA A 256 5.26 -17.32 0.66
N ALA A 257 5.69 -16.09 0.38
CA ALA A 257 6.54 -15.33 1.27
C ALA A 257 5.89 -15.05 2.62
N THR A 258 4.60 -14.66 2.66
CA THR A 258 3.89 -14.45 3.94
C THR A 258 3.68 -15.76 4.70
N MET A 259 3.40 -16.87 4.00
CA MET A 259 3.29 -18.19 4.62
C MET A 259 4.61 -18.66 5.24
N VAL A 260 5.72 -18.54 4.50
CA VAL A 260 7.06 -18.92 4.97
C VAL A 260 7.49 -18.00 6.12
N ALA A 261 7.21 -16.70 6.03
CA ALA A 261 7.49 -15.76 7.12
C ALA A 261 6.77 -16.14 8.41
N GLY A 262 5.51 -16.58 8.33
CA GLY A 262 4.75 -17.06 9.49
C GLY A 262 5.26 -18.37 10.09
N GLN A 263 6.02 -19.18 9.33
CA GLN A 263 6.68 -20.38 9.85
C GLN A 263 8.02 -20.06 10.51
N ILE A 264 8.79 -19.11 9.96
CA ILE A 264 10.09 -18.71 10.51
C ILE A 264 9.90 -17.89 11.79
N ASN A 265 8.96 -16.93 11.76
CA ASN A 265 8.62 -16.08 12.89
C ASN A 265 7.13 -16.28 13.20
N PRO A 266 6.76 -17.26 14.04
CA PRO A 266 5.38 -17.48 14.41
C PRO A 266 4.84 -16.22 15.10
N VAL A 267 3.94 -15.52 14.41
CA VAL A 267 3.27 -14.34 14.94
C VAL A 267 2.23 -14.83 15.93
N THR A 268 2.37 -14.43 17.20
CA THR A 268 1.40 -14.73 18.25
C THR A 268 0.01 -14.26 17.82
N SER A 269 -0.99 -15.13 17.92
CA SER A 269 -2.36 -14.77 17.54
C SER A 269 -2.89 -13.64 18.44
N ILE A 270 -3.81 -12.83 17.92
CA ILE A 270 -4.42 -11.73 18.70
C ILE A 270 -5.06 -12.28 19.98
N ALA A 271 -5.74 -13.43 19.89
CA ALA A 271 -6.35 -14.10 21.04
C ALA A 271 -5.32 -14.57 22.08
N GLU A 272 -4.14 -15.03 21.65
CA GLU A 272 -3.08 -15.42 22.58
C GLU A 272 -2.48 -14.18 23.27
N ILE A 273 -2.24 -13.08 22.54
CA ILE A 273 -1.79 -11.81 23.12
C ILE A 273 -2.82 -11.29 24.14
N GLU A 274 -4.10 -11.32 23.78
CA GLU A 274 -5.20 -10.92 24.67
C GLU A 274 -5.27 -11.81 25.91
N SER A 275 -5.14 -13.12 25.75
CA SER A 275 -5.10 -14.05 26.90
C SER A 275 -3.89 -13.82 27.81
N GLN A 276 -2.73 -13.45 27.24
CA GLN A 276 -1.52 -13.15 28.02
C GLN A 276 -1.69 -11.85 28.81
N LYS A 277 -2.28 -10.84 28.20
CA LYS A 277 -2.63 -9.58 28.86
C LYS A 277 -3.65 -9.78 29.96
N ASP A 278 -4.72 -10.54 29.71
CA ASP A 278 -5.75 -10.84 30.69
C ASP A 278 -5.18 -11.59 31.90
N ARG A 279 -4.30 -12.57 31.66
CA ARG A 279 -3.58 -13.28 32.73
C ARG A 279 -2.69 -12.34 33.54
N TYR A 280 -1.94 -11.46 32.88
CA TYR A 280 -1.07 -10.49 33.55
C TYR A 280 -1.89 -9.48 34.38
N SER A 281 -2.99 -8.98 33.83
CA SER A 281 -3.93 -8.09 34.54
C SER A 281 -4.52 -8.76 35.77
N THR A 282 -4.97 -10.02 35.63
CA THR A 282 -5.54 -10.82 36.73
C THR A 282 -4.51 -11.04 37.84
N ASP A 283 -3.27 -11.43 37.49
CA ASP A 283 -2.20 -11.66 38.48
C ASP A 283 -1.84 -10.39 39.25
N LYS A 284 -1.73 -9.24 38.56
CA LYS A 284 -1.50 -7.93 39.20
C LYS A 284 -2.64 -7.53 40.12
N TRP A 285 -3.89 -7.81 39.73
CA TRP A 285 -5.06 -7.59 40.58
C TRP A 285 -5.04 -8.44 41.85
N ASP A 286 -4.66 -9.71 41.74
CA ASP A 286 -4.56 -10.62 42.88
C ASP A 286 -3.38 -10.27 43.80
N GLU A 287 -2.26 -9.78 43.27
CA GLU A 287 -1.15 -9.23 44.04
C GLU A 287 -1.59 -7.99 44.83
N TYR A 288 -2.26 -7.04 44.17
CA TYR A 288 -2.80 -5.85 44.82
C TYR A 288 -3.81 -6.19 45.92
N ARG A 289 -4.71 -7.14 45.68
CA ARG A 289 -5.69 -7.61 46.68
C ARG A 289 -5.00 -8.19 47.92
N ARG A 290 -3.95 -8.99 47.73
CA ARG A 290 -3.12 -9.58 48.81
C ARG A 290 -2.31 -8.56 49.59
N LEU A 291 -1.81 -7.51 48.94
CA LEU A 291 -1.13 -6.41 49.63
C LEU A 291 -2.11 -5.59 50.47
N ARG A 292 -3.28 -5.29 49.90
CA ARG A 292 -4.34 -4.54 50.59
C ARG A 292 -4.88 -5.29 51.80
N SER A 293 -5.10 -6.61 51.70
CA SER A 293 -5.55 -7.42 52.84
C SER A 293 -4.52 -7.43 53.97
N ARG A 294 -3.23 -7.60 53.66
CA ARG A 294 -2.14 -7.51 54.65
C ARG A 294 -2.08 -6.15 55.33
N MET A 295 -2.13 -5.05 54.58
CA MET A 295 -2.16 -3.71 55.18
C MET A 295 -3.39 -3.49 56.06
N TRP A 296 -4.54 -4.06 55.70
CA TRP A 296 -5.75 -3.99 56.50
C TRP A 296 -5.61 -4.81 57.80
N GLU A 297 -5.07 -6.02 57.73
CA GLU A 297 -4.79 -6.87 58.88
C GLU A 297 -3.82 -6.18 59.85
N GLU A 298 -2.71 -5.62 59.34
CA GLU A 298 -1.73 -4.87 60.14
C GLU A 298 -2.36 -3.65 60.83
N ARG A 299 -3.16 -2.85 60.11
CA ARG A 299 -3.87 -1.71 60.71
C ARG A 299 -4.92 -2.14 61.74
N SER A 300 -5.63 -3.24 61.48
CA SER A 300 -6.66 -3.76 62.39
C SER A 300 -6.03 -4.27 63.68
N ALA A 301 -4.92 -5.00 63.57
CA ALA A 301 -4.15 -5.45 64.72
C ALA A 301 -3.57 -4.27 65.53
N ALA A 302 -3.14 -3.20 64.87
CA ALA A 302 -2.65 -1.99 65.54
C ALA A 302 -3.74 -1.19 66.27
N THR A 303 -5.01 -1.37 65.89
CA THR A 303 -6.17 -0.66 66.47
C THR A 303 -7.04 -1.58 67.36
N GLU A 304 -6.63 -2.83 67.56
CA GLU A 304 -7.23 -3.78 68.50
C GLU A 304 -6.85 -3.39 69.93
N GLY A 305 -7.82 -2.85 70.68
CA GLY A 305 -7.65 -2.40 72.07
C GLY A 305 -7.67 -0.89 72.30
N MET A 306 -7.67 -0.07 71.23
CA MET A 306 -7.84 1.38 71.32
C MET A 306 -9.31 1.78 71.50
N THR A 307 -9.58 2.76 72.37
CA THR A 307 -10.92 3.33 72.55
C THR A 307 -11.36 4.12 71.30
N PRO A 308 -12.67 4.33 71.04
CA PRO A 308 -13.15 5.06 69.86
C PRO A 308 -12.59 6.47 69.69
N ASP A 309 -12.13 7.09 70.80
CA ASP A 309 -11.51 8.42 70.81
C ASP A 309 -9.99 8.38 70.50
N GLU A 310 -9.35 7.21 70.51
CA GLU A 310 -7.91 6.98 70.28
C GLU A 310 -7.61 6.29 68.92
N ARG A 311 -8.66 5.96 68.13
CA ARG A 311 -8.58 5.30 66.81
C ARG A 311 -8.42 6.27 65.64
#